data_AF-A0A392NV80-F1
#
_entry.id   AF-A0A392NV80-F1
#
_cell.length_a   1.000
_cell.length_b   1.000
_cell.length_c   1.000
_cell.angle_alpha   90.00
_cell.angle_beta   90.00
_cell.angle_gamma   90.00
#
_symmetry.space_group_name_H-M   'P 1'
#
loop_
_entity.id
_entity.type
_entity.pdbx_description
1 polymer ?
#
loop_
_entity_poly.entity_id
_entity_poly.type
_entity_poly.pdbx_seq_one_letter_code
_entity_poly.pdbx_strand_id
1 'polypeptide(L)' 'GVCGCDRFKSGSIGDVIKTIVKKDGYRGLMRGWVPRMLFHAPAAAICWSTYEAGKSFFQDYNEQKDTGTIT' A
#
# COMPACT_ATOMS: atom_id res chain seq x y z
N GLY A 1 -26.34 -12.49 7.60
CA GLY A 1 -25.98 -12.68 6.18
C GLY A 1 -26.08 -11.34 5.50
N VAL A 2 -25.06 -10.92 4.75
CA VAL A 2 -25.10 -9.66 4.00
C VAL A 2 -25.97 -9.87 2.76
N CYS A 3 -27.12 -9.18 2.73
CA CYS A 3 -28.06 -9.21 1.63
C CYS A 3 -27.58 -8.30 0.50
N GLY A 4 -27.80 -8.73 -0.75
CA GLY A 4 -27.90 -7.80 -1.88
C GLY A 4 -26.97 -8.13 -3.03
N CYS A 5 -27.40 -9.03 -3.92
CA CYS A 5 -26.95 -9.03 -5.30
C CYS A 5 -27.54 -7.79 -6.02
N ASP A 6 -27.00 -6.60 -5.77
CA ASP A 6 -27.28 -5.43 -6.60
C ASP A 6 -26.48 -5.58 -7.91
N ARG A 7 -27.15 -6.04 -8.98
CA ARG A 7 -26.59 -6.07 -10.34
C ARG A 7 -26.37 -4.62 -10.82
N PHE A 8 -25.18 -4.07 -10.60
CA PHE A 8 -24.78 -2.78 -11.15
C PHE A 8 -24.81 -2.84 -12.68
N LYS A 9 -25.73 -2.09 -13.29
CA LYS A 9 -26.10 -2.16 -14.71
C LYS A 9 -25.33 -1.18 -15.62
N SER A 10 -24.42 -0.38 -15.04
CA SER A 10 -23.73 0.71 -15.74
C SER A 10 -22.21 0.52 -15.70
N GLY A 11 -21.56 0.53 -16.86
CA GLY A 11 -20.11 0.25 -17.03
C GLY A 11 -19.14 1.26 -16.42
N SER A 12 -19.58 2.14 -15.53
CA SER A 12 -18.75 3.18 -14.90
C SER A 12 -18.59 2.93 -13.40
N ILE A 13 -17.35 2.69 -12.98
CA ILE A 13 -16.94 2.46 -11.59
C ILE A 13 -17.36 3.61 -10.66
N GLY A 14 -17.40 4.84 -11.18
CA GLY A 14 -17.81 6.02 -10.40
C GLY A 14 -19.28 5.99 -9.96
N ASP A 15 -20.17 5.47 -10.81
CA ASP A 15 -21.61 5.38 -10.51
C ASP A 15 -21.90 4.33 -9.44
N VAL A 16 -21.16 3.22 -9.51
CA VAL A 16 -21.17 2.14 -8.52
C VAL A 16 -20.68 2.63 -7.17
N ILE A 17 -19.52 3.31 -7.12
CA ILE A 17 -18.97 3.89 -5.89
C ILE A 17 -19.96 4.88 -5.27
N LYS A 18 -20.54 5.79 -6.07
CA LYS A 18 -21.52 6.77 -5.58
C LYS A 18 -22.77 6.12 -4.98
N THR A 19 -23.23 5.02 -5.58
CA THR A 19 -24.38 4.24 -5.08
C THR A 19 -24.05 3.53 -3.77
N ILE A 20 -22.86 2.92 -3.66
CA ILE A 20 -22.39 2.25 -2.44
C ILE A 20 -22.24 3.25 -1.29
N VAL A 21 -21.64 4.42 -1.55
CA VAL A 21 -21.51 5.48 -0.54
C VAL A 21 -22.87 5.98 -0.07
N LYS A 22 -23.85 6.10 -0.96
CA LYS A 22 -25.20 6.54 -0.60
C LYS A 22 -25.99 5.49 0.20
N LYS A 23 -25.73 4.20 0.00
CA LYS A 23 -26.41 3.09 0.70
C LYS A 23 -25.75 2.74 2.05
N ASP A 24 -24.43 2.53 2.06
CA ASP A 24 -23.67 2.00 3.21
C ASP A 24 -22.69 3.02 3.83
N GLY A 25 -22.60 4.23 3.25
CA GLY A 25 -21.67 5.26 3.68
C GLY A 25 -20.21 4.96 3.33
N TYR A 26 -19.31 5.82 3.82
CA TYR A 26 -17.85 5.67 3.63
C TYR A 26 -17.30 4.39 4.28
N ARG A 27 -17.98 3.91 5.34
CA ARG A 27 -17.57 2.71 6.08
C ARG A 27 -17.82 1.41 5.29
N GLY A 28 -18.79 1.40 4.37
CA GLY A 28 -19.04 0.29 3.46
C GLY A 28 -17.89 0.07 2.48
N LEU A 29 -17.34 1.14 1.91
CA LEU A 29 -16.16 1.09 1.04
C LEU A 29 -14.90 0.64 1.79
N MET A 30 -14.71 1.16 3.01
CA MET A 30 -13.53 0.85 3.82
C MET A 30 -13.48 -0.62 4.25
N ARG A 31 -14.62 -1.28 4.46
CA ARG A 31 -14.65 -2.71 4.84
C ARG A 31 -14.08 -3.65 3.76
N GLY A 32 -14.05 -3.24 2.49
CA GLY A 32 -13.43 -4.00 1.40
C GLY A 32 -11.98 -3.60 1.10
N TRP A 33 -11.66 -2.31 1.22
CA TRP A 33 -10.33 -1.79 0.89
C TRP A 33 -9.30 -1.99 2.01
N VAL A 34 -9.72 -1.85 3.27
CA VAL A 34 -8.86 -2.04 4.45
C VAL A 34 -8.19 -3.42 4.48
N PRO A 35 -8.90 -4.57 4.35
CA PRO A 35 -8.23 -5.86 4.39
C PRO A 35 -7.20 -6.01 3.28
N ARG A 36 -7.47 -5.51 2.07
CA ARG A 36 -6.52 -5.53 0.95
C ARG A 36 -5.24 -4.75 1.26
N MET A 37 -5.38 -3.58 1.88
CA MET A 37 -4.22 -2.76 2.29
C MET A 37 -3.42 -3.41 3.42
N LEU A 38 -4.10 -4.00 4.42
CA LEU A 38 -3.43 -4.69 5.53
C LEU A 38 -2.57 -5.87 5.07
N PHE A 39 -3.01 -6.62 4.06
CA PHE A 39 -2.20 -7.71 3.47
C PHE A 39 -1.05 -7.20 2.60
N HIS A 40 -1.14 -6.01 2.02
CA HIS A 40 -0.07 -5.44 1.19
C HIS A 40 1.02 -4.75 2.03
N ALA A 41 0.66 -4.25 3.21
CA ALA A 41 1.57 -3.58 4.15
C ALA A 41 2.87 -4.36 4.47
N PRO A 42 2.86 -5.68 4.76
CA PRO A 42 4.11 -6.40 5.07
C PRO A 42 5.06 -6.49 3.87
N ALA A 43 4.56 -6.68 2.65
CA ALA A 43 5.41 -6.72 1.45
C ALA A 43 6.06 -5.35 1.17
N ALA A 44 5.28 -4.27 1.33
CA ALA A 44 5.78 -2.90 1.21
C ALA A 44 6.83 -2.59 2.28
N ALA A 45 6.61 -3.02 3.53
CA ALA A 45 7.55 -2.84 4.63
C ALA A 45 8.89 -3.55 4.36
N ILE A 46 8.87 -4.81 3.92
CA ILE A 46 10.09 -5.58 3.62
C ILE A 46 10.89 -4.93 2.49
N CYS A 47 10.20 -4.47 1.44
CA CYS A 47 10.83 -3.76 0.32
C CYS A 47 11.55 -2.51 0.82
N TRP A 48 10.88 -1.72 1.67
CA TRP A 48 11.48 -0.52 2.23
C TRP A 48 12.68 -0.81 3.13
N SER A 49 12.55 -1.80 4.03
CA SER A 49 13.64 -2.23 4.91
C SER A 49 14.86 -2.72 4.12
N THR A 50 14.64 -3.43 3.01
CA THR A 50 15.72 -3.93 2.15
C THR A 50 16.42 -2.78 1.43
N TYR A 51 15.66 -1.79 0.96
CA TYR A 51 16.20 -0.59 0.33
C TYR A 51 17.05 0.23 1.29
N GLU A 52 16.57 0.46 2.52
CA GLU A 52 17.32 1.18 3.55
C GLU A 52 18.59 0.45 3.95
N ALA A 53 18.49 -0.86 4.19
CA ALA A 53 19.65 -1.70 4.49
C ALA A 53 20.70 -1.63 3.38
N GLY A 54 20.30 -1.82 2.11
CA GLY A 54 21.19 -1.75 0.96
C GLY A 54 21.88 -0.39 0.81
N LYS A 55 21.15 0.70 1.05
CA LYS A 55 21.71 2.06 1.01
C LYS A 55 22.73 2.27 2.14
N SER A 56 22.44 1.85 3.36
CA SER A 56 23.37 1.94 4.49
C SER A 56 24.67 1.20 4.20
N PHE A 57 24.58 -0.05 3.71
CA PHE A 57 25.78 -0.80 3.33
C PHE A 57 26.64 -0.06 2.31
N PHE A 58 26.06 0.48 1.24
CA PHE A 58 26.83 1.18 0.21
C PHE A 58 27.46 2.48 0.72
N GLN A 59 26.78 3.17 1.63
CA GLN A 59 27.27 4.41 2.23
C GLN A 59 28.45 4.15 3.19
N ASP A 60 28.37 3.07 3.99
CA ASP A 60 29.44 2.63 4.90
C ASP A 60 30.71 2.18 4.13
N TYR A 61 30.56 1.55 2.96
CA TYR A 61 31.69 1.19 2.10
C TYR A 61 32.36 2.41 1.44
N ASN A 62 31.59 3.46 1.14
CA ASN A 62 32.14 4.67 0.54
C ASN A 62 32.91 5.52 1.57
N GLU A 63 32.49 5.50 2.84
CA GLU A 63 33.15 6.26 3.93
C GLU A 63 34.47 5.62 4.40
N GLN A 64 34.58 4.28 4.39
CA GLN A 64 35.85 3.59 4.64
C GLN A 64 36.91 3.86 3.56
N LYS A 65 36.49 4.16 2.33
CA LYS A 65 37.41 4.44 1.21
C LYS A 65 38.06 5.82 1.30
N ASP A 66 37.39 6.79 1.92
CA ASP A 66 37.89 8.15 2.13
C ASP A 66 38.88 8.20 3.32
N THR A 67 38.61 7.45 4.39
CA THR A 67 39.45 7.40 5.59
C THR A 67 40.80 6.69 5.36
N GLY A 68 40.88 5.74 4.41
CA GLY A 68 42.10 4.98 4.13
C GLY A 68 43.13 5.67 3.23
N THR A 69 42.84 6.86 2.69
CA THR A 69 43.76 7.59 1.78
C THR A 69 44.46 8.77 2.47
N ILE A 70 44.08 9.11 3.71
CA ILE A 70 44.66 10.21 4.49
C ILE A 70 45.50 9.62 5.64
N THR A 71 46.52 8.84 5.33
CA THR A 71 47.65 8.51 6.21
C THR A 71 48.92 8.43 5.40
#